data_AF-A0A453SRZ2-F1
#
_entry.id   AF-A0A453SRZ2-F1
#
_cell.length_a   1.000
_cell.length_b   1.000
_cell.length_c   1.000
_cell.angle_alpha   90.00
_cell.angle_beta   90.00
_cell.angle_gamma   90.00
#
_symmetry.space_group_name_H-M   'P 1'
#
loop_
_entity.id
_entity.type
_entity.pdbx_description
1 polymer ?
#
loop_
_entity_poly.entity_id
_entity_poly.type
_entity_poly.pdbx_seq_one_letter_code
_entity_poly.pdbx_strand_id
1 'polypeptide(L)'
;MSCSSYVLLPNKGATEHCDIGEHPFVGKVDLQEQNIVDIEELVKLCTRMEEACAGFTRFDFCQILDATENFSEKMIIGWGGFGRVYKGQLPGGLNVAIKRADEHAAMVEVNSELQLAKLQHANVIRLLGWCIHGKERILVYELMQIGSLDRYLCDRTKGPLLHWSRRFKIITGLTEGIVCLHKHFMFWLVHRDLKPHNVLLDCNMIPKIADFGSARALSSDVAEERTSRVVGTSGYKAPDYASRFSRSLLNEDRCVQLWRFGSGDY
;
A
#
# COMPACT_ATOMS: atom_id res chain seq x y z
N MET A 1 -21.18 -53.43 -17.32
CA MET A 1 -20.29 -53.64 -16.15
C MET A 1 -19.97 -52.26 -15.57
N SER A 2 -20.21 -51.89 -14.32
CA SER A 2 -21.20 -52.27 -13.31
C SER A 2 -21.47 -50.97 -12.56
N CYS A 3 -22.74 -50.61 -12.40
CA CYS A 3 -23.19 -49.67 -11.39
C CYS A 3 -23.00 -50.33 -10.02
N SER A 4 -22.67 -49.58 -8.97
CA SER A 4 -22.84 -50.06 -7.60
C SER A 4 -23.32 -48.93 -6.71
N SER A 5 -24.63 -48.91 -6.52
CA SER A 5 -25.35 -48.24 -5.46
C SER A 5 -25.31 -49.16 -4.23
N TYR A 6 -25.11 -48.62 -3.03
CA TYR A 6 -25.54 -49.29 -1.81
C TYR A 6 -26.31 -48.34 -0.91
N VAL A 7 -27.38 -48.93 -0.38
CA VAL A 7 -28.55 -48.38 0.28
C VAL A 7 -28.30 -48.23 1.79
N LEU A 8 -28.92 -47.21 2.38
CA LEU A 8 -29.07 -46.96 3.82
C LEU A 8 -30.03 -47.96 4.47
N LEU A 9 -29.76 -48.42 5.70
CA LEU A 9 -30.79 -48.70 6.71
C LEU A 9 -30.23 -48.54 8.15
N PRO A 10 -31.10 -48.30 9.16
CA PRO A 10 -30.83 -47.43 10.31
C PRO A 10 -30.51 -48.21 11.58
N ASN A 11 -29.96 -47.52 12.59
CA ASN A 11 -30.01 -48.02 13.95
C ASN A 11 -30.42 -46.94 14.96
N LYS A 12 -31.39 -47.31 15.80
CA LYS A 12 -32.03 -46.48 16.83
C LYS A 12 -31.20 -46.49 18.12
N GLY A 13 -31.12 -45.33 18.76
CA GLY A 13 -31.34 -45.15 20.20
C GLY A 13 -30.21 -45.53 21.17
N ALA A 14 -29.60 -44.50 21.76
CA ALA A 14 -29.30 -44.47 23.20
C ALA A 14 -29.13 -43.00 23.64
N THR A 15 -29.96 -42.59 24.58
CA THR A 15 -29.89 -41.36 25.36
C THR A 15 -28.73 -41.42 26.34
N GLU A 16 -27.81 -40.46 26.29
CA GLU A 16 -26.97 -40.09 27.44
C GLU A 16 -26.94 -38.56 27.56
N HIS A 17 -27.50 -38.09 28.67
CA HIS A 17 -27.30 -36.75 29.21
C HIS A 17 -25.85 -36.65 29.71
N CYS A 18 -25.12 -35.65 29.24
CA CYS A 18 -23.93 -35.14 29.92
C CYS A 18 -24.01 -33.61 29.90
N ASP A 19 -24.49 -33.04 31.01
CA ASP A 19 -24.31 -31.64 31.36
C ASP A 19 -22.82 -31.41 31.64
N ILE A 20 -22.13 -30.66 30.78
CA ILE A 20 -20.81 -30.11 31.06
C ILE A 20 -20.79 -28.66 30.58
N GLY A 21 -20.90 -27.75 31.55
CA GLY A 21 -20.18 -26.47 31.58
C GLY A 21 -20.54 -25.44 30.52
N GLU A 22 -21.28 -24.42 30.94
CA GLU A 22 -21.24 -23.10 30.32
C GLU A 22 -19.78 -22.63 30.23
N HIS A 23 -19.19 -22.73 29.04
CA HIS A 23 -17.99 -21.97 28.71
C HIS A 23 -18.42 -20.55 28.34
N PRO A 24 -17.79 -19.53 28.95
CA PRO A 24 -18.19 -18.15 28.73
C PRO A 24 -17.95 -17.81 27.26
N PHE A 25 -19.00 -17.27 26.64
CA PHE A 25 -18.97 -16.62 25.34
C PHE A 25 -17.84 -15.57 25.36
N VAL A 26 -16.66 -15.91 24.84
CA VAL A 26 -15.63 -14.91 24.54
C VAL A 26 -16.18 -14.09 23.39
N GLY A 27 -16.50 -12.84 23.71
CA GLY A 27 -17.39 -11.97 22.95
C GLY A 27 -17.06 -11.92 21.45
N LYS A 28 -18.12 -12.01 20.64
CA LYS A 28 -18.17 -11.24 19.40
C LYS A 28 -18.05 -9.77 19.82
N VAL A 29 -16.84 -9.22 19.80
CA VAL A 29 -16.68 -7.77 19.68
C VAL A 29 -17.46 -7.39 18.44
N ASP A 30 -18.42 -6.49 18.57
CA ASP A 30 -19.26 -6.08 17.45
C ASP A 30 -18.33 -5.49 16.38
N LEU A 31 -18.38 -6.03 15.16
CA LEU A 31 -17.58 -5.56 14.03
C LEU A 31 -17.83 -4.07 13.78
N GLN A 32 -18.99 -3.54 14.15
CA GLN A 32 -19.28 -2.12 14.08
C GLN A 32 -18.51 -1.30 15.13
N GLU A 33 -18.43 -1.78 16.38
CA GLU A 33 -17.65 -1.13 17.44
C GLU A 33 -16.15 -1.17 17.13
N GLN A 34 -15.62 -2.30 16.68
CA GLN A 34 -14.20 -2.40 16.28
C GLN A 34 -13.87 -1.44 15.13
N ASN A 35 -14.73 -1.37 14.11
CA ASN A 35 -14.55 -0.44 13.01
C ASN A 35 -14.50 1.01 13.50
N ILE A 36 -15.38 1.42 14.42
CA ILE A 36 -15.42 2.77 14.99
C ILE A 36 -14.12 3.10 15.73
N VAL A 37 -13.65 2.19 16.58
CA VAL A 37 -12.38 2.34 17.32
C VAL A 37 -11.20 2.52 16.35
N ASP A 38 -11.15 1.72 15.29
CA ASP A 38 -10.10 1.81 14.27
C ASP A 38 -10.11 3.15 13.51
N ILE A 39 -11.30 3.74 13.26
CA ILE A 39 -11.42 5.08 12.63
C ILE A 39 -10.82 6.15 13.54
N GLU A 40 -11.19 6.13 14.82
CA GLU A 40 -10.73 7.15 15.78
C GLU A 40 -9.22 7.11 15.95
N GLU A 41 -8.64 5.92 16.04
CA GLU A 41 -7.19 5.75 16.12
C GLU A 41 -6.49 6.30 14.88
N LEU A 42 -7.05 6.06 13.69
CA LEU A 42 -6.49 6.59 12.45
C LEU A 42 -6.58 8.11 12.41
N VAL A 43 -7.71 8.71 12.80
CA VAL A 43 -7.84 10.17 12.89
C VAL A 43 -6.82 10.74 13.86
N LYS A 44 -6.67 10.15 15.05
CA LYS A 44 -5.66 10.57 16.05
C LYS A 44 -4.25 10.49 15.47
N LEU A 45 -3.94 9.44 14.71
CA LEU A 45 -2.65 9.32 14.05
C LEU A 45 -2.43 10.42 13.01
N CYS A 46 -3.40 10.64 12.11
CA CYS A 46 -3.28 11.66 11.08
C CYS A 46 -3.10 13.06 11.67
N THR A 47 -3.84 13.41 12.73
CA THR A 47 -3.70 14.70 13.42
C THR A 47 -2.28 14.88 13.99
N ARG A 48 -1.72 13.87 14.66
CA ARG A 48 -0.33 13.93 15.16
C ARG A 48 0.68 14.12 14.03
N MET A 49 0.41 13.52 12.87
CA MET A 49 1.30 13.61 11.71
C MET A 49 1.20 14.98 11.02
N GLU A 50 0.02 15.57 10.96
CA GLU A 50 -0.20 16.95 10.49
C GLU A 50 0.55 17.97 11.36
N GLU A 51 0.53 17.80 12.68
CA GLU A 51 1.29 18.67 13.59
C GLU A 51 2.81 18.51 13.43
N ALA A 52 3.28 17.30 13.11
CA ALA A 52 4.71 16.98 13.05
C ALA A 52 5.36 17.16 11.66
N CYS A 53 4.58 17.08 10.58
CA CYS A 53 5.11 16.96 9.22
C CYS A 53 4.74 18.19 8.36
N ALA A 54 5.75 18.97 7.97
CA ALA A 54 5.54 20.18 7.20
C ALA A 54 4.87 19.92 5.84
N GLY A 55 3.77 20.64 5.58
CA GLY A 55 3.04 20.55 4.32
C GLY A 55 2.25 19.25 4.13
N PHE A 56 2.01 18.49 5.20
CA PHE A 56 1.00 17.43 5.29
C PHE A 56 -0.19 17.97 6.09
N THR A 57 -1.40 17.97 5.53
CA THR A 57 -2.56 18.62 6.17
C THR A 57 -3.86 17.85 5.97
N ARG A 58 -4.86 18.15 6.80
CA ARG A 58 -6.23 17.67 6.63
C ARG A 58 -6.96 18.43 5.52
N PHE A 59 -7.70 17.70 4.69
CA PHE A 59 -8.64 18.24 3.71
C PHE A 59 -10.08 17.96 4.12
N ASP A 60 -10.97 18.91 3.84
CA ASP A 60 -12.40 18.73 4.04
C ASP A 60 -12.99 17.81 2.98
N PHE A 61 -13.97 16.99 3.38
CA PHE A 61 -14.59 16.04 2.45
C PHE A 61 -15.27 16.76 1.28
N CYS A 62 -15.90 17.91 1.51
CA CYS A 62 -16.48 18.73 0.44
C CYS A 62 -15.42 19.19 -0.58
N GLN A 63 -14.22 19.58 -0.13
CA GLN A 63 -13.12 19.94 -1.04
C GLN A 63 -12.71 18.76 -1.91
N ILE A 64 -12.68 17.56 -1.35
CA ILE A 64 -12.35 16.33 -2.10
C ILE A 64 -13.46 16.00 -3.11
N LEU A 65 -14.73 16.14 -2.72
CA LEU A 65 -15.86 15.94 -3.63
C LEU A 65 -15.80 16.90 -4.81
N ASP A 66 -15.61 18.19 -4.54
CA ASP A 66 -15.52 19.22 -5.58
C ASP A 66 -14.32 18.95 -6.50
N ALA A 67 -13.15 18.66 -5.93
CA ALA A 67 -11.92 18.41 -6.68
C ALA A 67 -12.01 17.18 -7.60
N THR A 68 -12.84 16.20 -7.25
CA THR A 68 -13.00 14.94 -8.01
C THR A 68 -14.29 14.88 -8.82
N GLU A 69 -15.05 15.97 -8.86
CA GLU A 69 -16.39 16.01 -9.47
C GLU A 69 -17.30 14.89 -8.96
N ASN A 70 -17.40 14.79 -7.63
CA ASN A 70 -18.13 13.74 -6.91
C ASN A 70 -17.61 12.33 -7.25
N PHE A 71 -16.29 12.13 -7.22
CA PHE A 71 -15.63 10.88 -7.59
C PHE A 71 -16.03 10.35 -8.97
N SER A 72 -16.17 11.25 -9.96
CA SER A 72 -16.56 10.87 -11.31
C SER A 72 -15.56 9.90 -11.94
N GLU A 73 -16.05 8.90 -12.66
CA GLU A 73 -15.20 7.90 -13.33
C GLU A 73 -14.22 8.55 -14.33
N LYS A 74 -14.58 9.68 -14.93
CA LYS A 74 -13.72 10.44 -15.84
C LYS A 74 -12.44 10.97 -15.18
N MET A 75 -12.46 11.09 -13.85
CA MET A 75 -11.32 11.58 -13.07
C MET A 75 -10.39 10.44 -12.66
N ILE A 76 -10.75 9.17 -12.87
CA ILE A 76 -9.92 8.03 -12.47
C ILE A 76 -8.64 7.98 -13.30
N ILE A 77 -7.50 7.92 -12.62
CA ILE A 77 -6.16 7.78 -13.23
C ILE A 77 -5.47 6.46 -12.86
N GLY A 78 -6.03 5.71 -11.91
CA GLY A 78 -5.57 4.39 -11.52
C GLY A 78 -6.54 3.68 -10.57
N TRP A 79 -6.45 2.35 -10.51
CA TRP A 79 -7.25 1.51 -9.59
C TRP A 79 -6.50 0.21 -9.29
N GLY A 80 -6.81 -0.42 -8.16
CA GLY A 80 -6.23 -1.71 -7.76
C GLY A 80 -6.77 -2.20 -6.41
N GLY A 81 -6.10 -3.18 -5.80
CA GLY A 81 -6.49 -3.74 -4.50
C GLY A 81 -6.49 -2.72 -3.35
N PHE A 82 -5.82 -1.59 -3.52
CA PHE A 82 -5.72 -0.50 -2.54
C PHE A 82 -6.73 0.64 -2.81
N GLY A 83 -7.73 0.41 -3.67
CA GLY A 83 -8.78 1.37 -4.00
C GLY A 83 -8.57 2.09 -5.34
N ARG A 84 -9.13 3.29 -5.46
CA ARG A 84 -9.16 4.11 -6.70
C ARG A 84 -8.38 5.40 -6.51
N VAL A 85 -7.70 5.83 -7.57
CA VAL A 85 -6.95 7.09 -7.62
C VAL A 85 -7.61 8.00 -8.63
N TYR A 86 -8.00 9.19 -8.18
CA TYR A 86 -8.62 10.23 -8.99
C TYR A 86 -7.62 11.37 -9.19
N LYS A 87 -7.56 11.92 -10.39
CA LYS A 87 -7.02 13.26 -10.60
C LYS A 87 -7.99 14.25 -9.96
N GLY A 88 -7.47 15.25 -9.27
CA GLY A 88 -8.28 16.35 -8.76
C GLY A 88 -7.56 17.68 -8.84
N GLN A 89 -8.33 18.75 -8.69
CA GLN A 89 -7.81 20.10 -8.56
C GLN A 89 -8.36 20.71 -7.27
N LEU A 90 -7.48 20.98 -6.32
CA LEU A 90 -7.83 21.62 -5.05
C LEU A 90 -8.03 23.14 -5.24
N PRO A 91 -8.67 23.82 -4.27
CA PRO A 91 -8.74 25.28 -4.26
C PRO A 91 -7.36 25.92 -4.47
N GLY A 92 -7.31 26.97 -5.29
CA GLY A 92 -6.04 27.61 -5.68
C GLY A 92 -5.36 26.96 -6.90
N GLY A 93 -5.98 25.96 -7.53
CA GLY A 93 -5.51 25.39 -8.81
C GLY A 93 -4.46 24.30 -8.68
N LEU A 94 -4.21 23.81 -7.46
CA LEU A 94 -3.23 22.75 -7.22
C LEU A 94 -3.77 21.40 -7.72
N ASN A 95 -3.12 20.85 -8.76
CA ASN A 95 -3.45 19.52 -9.27
C ASN A 95 -2.87 18.43 -8.36
N VAL A 96 -3.70 17.47 -7.99
CA VAL A 96 -3.37 16.39 -7.04
C VAL A 96 -3.85 15.03 -7.54
N ALA A 97 -3.29 13.98 -6.95
CA ALA A 97 -3.80 12.62 -7.04
C ALA A 97 -4.48 12.25 -5.72
N ILE A 98 -5.74 11.84 -5.78
CA ILE A 98 -6.60 11.57 -4.62
C ILE A 98 -6.85 10.07 -4.58
N LYS A 99 -6.20 9.35 -3.67
CA LYS A 99 -6.39 7.91 -3.45
C LYS A 99 -7.50 7.70 -2.43
N ARG A 100 -8.63 7.16 -2.88
CA ARG A 100 -9.74 6.72 -2.04
C ARG A 100 -9.59 5.23 -1.82
N ALA A 101 -9.32 4.83 -0.60
CA ALA A 101 -9.22 3.41 -0.24
C ALA A 101 -10.60 2.74 -0.43
N ASP A 102 -10.59 1.43 -0.71
CA ASP A 102 -11.82 0.64 -0.66
C ASP A 102 -12.33 0.58 0.79
N GLU A 103 -13.64 0.43 0.99
CA GLU A 103 -14.24 0.23 2.31
C GLU A 103 -13.65 -0.99 3.03
N HIS A 104 -13.20 -1.99 2.25
CA HIS A 104 -12.56 -3.21 2.75
C HIS A 104 -11.04 -3.15 2.75
N ALA A 105 -10.43 -2.03 2.35
CA ALA A 105 -8.99 -1.88 2.41
C ALA A 105 -8.54 -2.04 3.86
N ALA A 106 -7.48 -2.83 4.07
CA ALA A 106 -7.03 -3.08 5.42
C ALA A 106 -6.54 -1.76 6.04
N MET A 107 -6.97 -1.43 7.25
CA MET A 107 -6.50 -0.25 7.99
C MET A 107 -4.96 -0.17 8.06
N VAL A 108 -4.32 -1.34 8.07
CA VAL A 108 -2.87 -1.50 7.99
C VAL A 108 -2.27 -0.83 6.76
N GLU A 109 -2.95 -0.87 5.60
CA GLU A 109 -2.45 -0.31 4.34
C GLU A 109 -2.45 1.23 4.37
N VAL A 110 -3.53 1.83 4.91
CA VAL A 110 -3.60 3.28 5.10
C VAL A 110 -2.54 3.74 6.11
N ASN A 111 -2.37 3.01 7.21
CA ASN A 111 -1.35 3.29 8.23
C ASN A 111 0.09 3.19 7.67
N SER A 112 0.34 2.22 6.79
CA SER A 112 1.61 2.09 6.08
C SER A 112 1.88 3.27 5.16
N GLU A 113 0.87 3.75 4.41
CA GLU A 113 1.02 4.93 3.54
C GLU A 113 1.26 6.21 4.33
N LEU A 114 0.62 6.36 5.50
CA LEU A 114 0.82 7.54 6.33
C LEU A 114 2.29 7.75 6.69
N GLN A 115 3.12 6.70 6.81
CA GLN A 115 4.56 6.85 7.08
C GLN A 115 5.27 7.76 6.05
N LEU A 116 4.72 7.92 4.85
CA LEU A 116 5.22 8.87 3.84
C LEU A 116 5.18 10.33 4.27
N ALA A 117 4.27 10.74 5.15
CA ALA A 117 4.21 12.17 5.54
C ALA A 117 5.52 12.64 6.20
N LYS A 118 6.27 11.70 6.80
CA LYS A 118 7.58 11.96 7.43
C LYS A 118 8.71 12.09 6.42
N LEU A 119 8.47 11.77 5.15
CA LEU A 119 9.49 11.67 4.12
C LEU A 119 9.26 12.74 3.06
N GLN A 120 10.33 13.50 2.76
CA GLN A 120 10.35 14.44 1.65
C GLN A 120 11.62 14.24 0.86
N HIS A 121 11.48 13.70 -0.36
CA HIS A 121 12.61 13.43 -1.25
C HIS A 121 12.21 13.61 -2.71
N ALA A 122 13.16 13.98 -3.56
CA ALA A 122 12.89 14.21 -4.99
C ALA A 122 12.39 12.95 -5.72
N ASN A 123 12.74 11.76 -5.20
CA ASN A 123 12.41 10.46 -5.81
C ASN A 123 11.48 9.57 -4.98
N VAL A 124 10.77 10.16 -4.02
CA VAL A 124 9.69 9.50 -3.27
C VAL A 124 8.43 10.34 -3.42
N ILE A 125 7.29 9.72 -3.69
CA ILE A 125 6.03 10.45 -3.88
C ILE A 125 5.68 11.23 -2.61
N ARG A 126 5.32 12.50 -2.76
CA ARG A 126 4.94 13.37 -1.66
C ARG A 126 3.47 13.16 -1.31
N LEU A 127 3.23 12.69 -0.08
CA LEU A 127 1.91 12.70 0.55
C LEU A 127 1.62 14.12 1.06
N LEU A 128 0.60 14.77 0.50
CA LEU A 128 0.20 16.14 0.81
C LEU A 128 -0.80 16.23 1.95
N GLY A 129 -1.57 15.17 2.19
CA GLY A 129 -2.60 15.23 3.21
C GLY A 129 -3.54 14.05 3.24
N TRP A 130 -4.58 14.21 4.05
CA TRP A 130 -5.53 13.17 4.39
C TRP A 130 -6.95 13.72 4.52
N CYS A 131 -7.95 12.86 4.30
CA CYS A 131 -9.34 13.15 4.60
C CYS A 131 -10.01 11.85 5.08
N ILE A 132 -10.60 11.89 6.28
CA ILE A 132 -11.37 10.79 6.85
C ILE A 132 -12.77 11.31 7.16
N HIS A 133 -13.79 10.70 6.57
CA HIS A 133 -15.18 11.11 6.74
C HIS A 133 -16.11 9.89 6.74
N GLY A 134 -16.64 9.54 7.91
CA GLY A 134 -17.38 8.28 8.08
C GLY A 134 -16.51 7.08 7.68
N LYS A 135 -16.93 6.35 6.65
CA LYS A 135 -16.18 5.21 6.10
C LYS A 135 -15.10 5.59 5.10
N GLU A 136 -15.08 6.85 4.66
CA GLU A 136 -14.12 7.32 3.68
C GLU A 136 -12.72 7.42 4.28
N ARG A 137 -11.75 6.91 3.54
CA ARG A 137 -10.32 6.96 3.85
C ARG A 137 -9.60 7.44 2.61
N ILE A 138 -9.15 8.69 2.64
CA ILE A 138 -8.64 9.37 1.47
C ILE A 138 -7.27 9.97 1.77
N LEU A 139 -6.33 9.70 0.88
CA LEU A 139 -4.97 10.24 0.91
C LEU A 139 -4.75 11.10 -0.33
N VAL A 140 -4.13 12.25 -0.14
CA VAL A 140 -3.89 13.25 -1.19
C VAL A 140 -2.41 13.33 -1.49
N TYR A 141 -2.04 13.12 -2.74
CA TYR A 141 -0.66 13.09 -3.22
C TYR A 141 -0.40 14.18 -4.25
N GLU A 142 0.87 14.50 -4.46
CA GLU A 142 1.25 15.26 -5.65
C GLU A 142 0.86 14.49 -6.93
N LEU A 143 0.47 15.22 -7.98
CA LEU A 143 0.12 14.61 -9.25
C LEU A 143 1.35 14.36 -10.11
N MET A 144 1.54 13.11 -10.54
CA MET A 144 2.59 12.70 -11.46
C MET A 144 2.03 12.67 -12.89
N GLN A 145 2.43 13.63 -13.72
CA GLN A 145 1.75 13.95 -14.99
C GLN A 145 1.91 12.85 -16.05
N ILE A 146 3.06 12.19 -16.08
CA ILE A 146 3.32 11.10 -17.03
C ILE A 146 2.70 9.78 -16.52
N GLY A 147 2.65 9.63 -15.19
CA GLY A 147 2.13 8.43 -14.54
C GLY A 147 3.19 7.33 -14.51
N SER A 148 2.75 6.07 -14.57
CA SER A 148 3.61 4.93 -14.27
C SER A 148 4.63 4.60 -15.36
N LEU A 149 5.82 4.15 -14.94
CA LEU A 149 6.92 3.70 -15.78
C LEU A 149 6.57 2.43 -16.58
N ASP A 150 5.69 1.57 -16.06
CA ASP A 150 5.26 0.36 -16.76
C ASP A 150 4.65 0.67 -18.14
N ARG A 151 3.97 1.81 -18.29
CA ARG A 151 3.40 2.31 -19.54
C ARG A 151 4.45 2.53 -20.62
N TYR A 152 5.71 2.74 -20.26
CA TYR A 152 6.80 2.87 -21.23
C TYR A 152 7.52 1.55 -21.47
N LEU A 153 7.58 0.67 -20.47
CA LEU A 153 8.26 -0.62 -20.60
C LEU A 153 7.41 -1.65 -21.35
N CYS A 154 6.10 -1.63 -21.15
CA CYS A 154 5.17 -2.59 -21.75
C CYS A 154 4.65 -2.14 -23.13
N ASP A 155 4.71 -0.84 -23.44
CA ASP A 155 4.23 -0.28 -24.70
C ASP A 155 5.38 -0.22 -25.73
N ARG A 156 5.27 -1.03 -26.79
CA ARG A 156 6.27 -1.12 -27.86
C ARG A 156 6.48 0.20 -28.59
N THR A 157 5.51 1.10 -28.59
CA THR A 157 5.61 2.41 -29.25
C THR A 157 6.31 3.45 -28.35
N LYS A 158 6.18 3.32 -27.03
CA LYS A 158 6.78 4.24 -26.05
C LYS A 158 8.14 3.79 -25.55
N GLY A 159 8.44 2.49 -25.60
CA GLY A 159 9.74 1.93 -25.22
C GLY A 159 10.94 2.63 -25.85
N PRO A 160 10.92 2.95 -27.16
CA PRO A 160 11.98 3.72 -27.81
C PRO A 160 12.20 5.13 -27.23
N LEU A 161 11.19 5.73 -26.57
CA LEU A 161 11.33 7.02 -25.91
C LEU A 161 12.20 6.94 -24.64
N LEU A 162 12.38 5.75 -24.06
CA LEU A 162 13.32 5.49 -22.98
C LEU A 162 14.70 5.15 -23.54
N HIS A 163 15.36 6.11 -24.17
CA HIS A 163 16.77 5.97 -24.54
C HIS A 163 17.67 5.89 -23.30
N TRP A 164 18.90 5.41 -23.48
CA TRP A 164 19.82 5.07 -22.38
C TRP A 164 19.98 6.18 -21.34
N SER A 165 20.15 7.43 -21.77
CA SER A 165 20.27 8.57 -20.84
C SER A 165 19.05 8.72 -19.91
N ARG A 166 17.83 8.54 -20.42
CA ARG A 166 16.60 8.57 -19.59
C ARG A 166 16.54 7.38 -18.64
N ARG A 167 16.88 6.18 -19.11
CA ARG A 167 16.93 4.98 -18.25
C ARG A 167 17.93 5.17 -17.12
N PHE A 168 19.11 5.69 -17.42
CA PHE A 168 20.15 5.95 -16.43
C PHE A 168 19.65 6.95 -15.38
N LYS A 169 19.05 8.07 -15.79
CA LYS A 169 18.43 9.04 -14.86
C LYS A 169 17.35 8.40 -13.98
N ILE A 170 16.53 7.53 -14.56
CA ILE A 170 15.49 6.80 -13.80
C ILE A 170 16.14 5.88 -12.76
N ILE A 171 17.15 5.09 -13.15
CA ILE A 171 17.86 4.18 -12.24
C ILE A 171 18.55 4.94 -11.11
N THR A 172 19.22 6.05 -11.44
CA THR A 172 19.86 6.92 -10.44
C THR A 172 18.84 7.46 -9.44
N GLY A 173 17.76 8.07 -9.93
CA GLY A 173 16.72 8.63 -9.06
C GLY A 173 16.04 7.56 -8.19
N LEU A 174 15.78 6.37 -8.73
CA LEU A 174 15.25 5.26 -7.94
C LEU A 174 16.20 4.80 -6.85
N THR A 175 17.51 4.76 -7.15
CA THR A 175 18.54 4.40 -6.17
C THR A 175 18.58 5.44 -5.05
N GLU A 176 18.52 6.73 -5.38
CA GLU A 176 18.47 7.82 -4.39
C GLU A 176 17.19 7.75 -3.54
N GLY A 177 16.04 7.46 -4.16
CA GLY A 177 14.78 7.22 -3.47
C GLY A 177 14.85 6.07 -2.47
N ILE A 178 15.36 4.90 -2.89
CA ILE A 178 15.53 3.73 -2.00
C ILE A 178 16.49 4.05 -0.85
N VAL A 179 17.61 4.74 -1.13
CA VAL A 179 18.55 5.19 -0.10
C VAL A 179 17.86 6.09 0.92
N CYS A 180 17.00 7.02 0.48
CA CYS A 180 16.20 7.85 1.37
C CYS A 180 15.31 7.00 2.29
N LEU A 181 14.59 6.01 1.74
CA LEU A 181 13.72 5.12 2.51
C LEU A 181 14.49 4.31 3.57
N HIS A 182 15.74 3.96 3.28
CA HIS A 182 16.54 3.04 4.08
C HIS A 182 17.50 3.72 5.06
N LYS A 183 17.83 5.01 4.86
CA LYS A 183 18.80 5.74 5.69
C LYS A 183 18.17 6.77 6.63
N HIS A 184 16.85 6.85 6.71
CA HIS A 184 16.21 7.85 7.58
C HIS A 184 16.53 7.58 9.06
N PHE A 185 17.07 8.58 9.76
CA PHE A 185 17.73 8.45 11.07
C PHE A 185 16.91 7.80 12.18
N MET A 186 15.58 7.77 12.08
CA MET A 186 14.66 7.33 13.13
C MET A 186 13.92 6.02 12.83
N PHE A 187 13.84 5.60 11.57
CA PHE A 187 13.17 4.35 11.17
C PHE A 187 13.54 4.00 9.73
N TRP A 188 13.58 2.71 9.42
CA TRP A 188 13.79 2.21 8.07
C TRP A 188 12.45 1.83 7.45
N LEU A 189 12.05 2.50 6.37
CA LEU A 189 10.86 2.14 5.61
C LEU A 189 11.18 1.15 4.47
N VAL A 190 10.67 -0.07 4.55
CA VAL A 190 10.77 -1.08 3.48
C VAL A 190 9.50 -1.04 2.64
N HIS A 191 9.61 -0.81 1.33
CA HIS A 191 8.47 -0.66 0.41
C HIS A 191 7.67 -1.96 0.18
N ARG A 192 8.38 -3.09 0.01
CA ARG A 192 7.86 -4.45 -0.22
C ARG A 192 7.03 -4.71 -1.50
N ASP A 193 6.59 -3.70 -2.24
CA ASP A 193 5.97 -3.87 -3.58
C ASP A 193 6.61 -2.98 -4.66
N LEU A 194 7.95 -2.92 -4.72
CA LEU A 194 8.63 -2.10 -5.74
C LEU A 194 8.59 -2.81 -7.10
N LYS A 195 7.98 -2.15 -8.09
CA LYS A 195 7.81 -2.62 -9.48
C LYS A 195 7.65 -1.40 -10.40
N PRO A 196 7.82 -1.53 -11.73
CA PRO A 196 7.63 -0.41 -12.65
C PRO A 196 6.27 0.28 -12.51
N HIS A 197 5.20 -0.47 -12.18
CA HIS A 197 3.87 0.10 -11.93
C HIS A 197 3.89 1.16 -10.81
N ASN A 198 4.73 0.95 -9.79
CA ASN A 198 4.86 1.76 -8.58
C ASN A 198 5.99 2.79 -8.69
N VAL A 199 6.51 3.02 -9.91
CA VAL A 199 7.42 4.11 -10.22
C VAL A 199 6.67 5.11 -11.09
N LEU A 200 6.37 6.28 -10.54
CA LEU A 200 5.68 7.35 -11.25
C LEU A 200 6.67 8.38 -11.81
N LEU A 201 6.34 8.97 -12.95
CA LEU A 201 7.15 9.96 -13.65
C LEU A 201 6.44 11.31 -13.67
N ASP A 202 7.17 12.38 -13.35
CA ASP A 202 6.70 13.75 -13.49
C ASP A 202 6.87 14.22 -14.94
N CYS A 203 6.49 15.47 -15.23
CA CYS A 203 6.66 16.06 -16.57
C CYS A 203 8.12 16.12 -17.07
N ASN A 204 9.10 16.04 -16.16
CA ASN A 204 10.53 16.07 -16.46
C ASN A 204 11.15 14.67 -16.55
N MET A 205 10.34 13.60 -16.49
CA MET A 205 10.79 12.20 -16.43
C MET A 205 11.62 11.87 -15.18
N ILE A 206 11.43 12.62 -14.09
CA ILE A 206 12.03 12.31 -12.79
C ILE A 206 11.20 11.20 -12.13
N PRO A 207 11.82 10.09 -11.70
CA PRO A 207 11.10 8.99 -11.07
C PRO A 207 10.78 9.31 -9.61
N LYS A 208 9.58 8.92 -9.18
CA LYS A 208 9.20 8.83 -7.76
C LYS A 208 8.64 7.47 -7.43
N ILE A 209 9.14 6.87 -6.36
CA ILE A 209 8.60 5.63 -5.79
C ILE A 209 7.24 5.96 -5.18
N ALA A 210 6.23 5.15 -5.47
CA ALA A 210 4.85 5.34 -5.02
C ALA A 210 4.21 4.01 -4.57
N ASP A 211 3.02 4.10 -3.98
CA ASP A 211 2.22 2.97 -3.49
C ASP A 211 2.81 2.22 -2.29
N PHE A 212 2.78 2.89 -1.13
CA PHE A 212 3.33 2.41 0.12
C PHE A 212 2.32 1.63 0.97
N GLY A 213 1.19 1.20 0.42
CA GLY A 213 0.18 0.41 1.15
C GLY A 213 0.74 -0.92 1.68
N SER A 214 1.77 -1.46 1.02
CA SER A 214 2.50 -2.63 1.49
C SER A 214 3.75 -2.29 2.30
N ALA A 215 4.07 -1.03 2.56
CA ALA A 215 5.31 -0.66 3.23
C ALA A 215 5.32 -1.07 4.71
N ARG A 216 6.50 -1.13 5.32
CA ARG A 216 6.68 -1.39 6.74
C ARG A 216 7.84 -0.59 7.31
N ALA A 217 7.60 0.10 8.42
CA ALA A 217 8.62 0.80 9.17
C ALA A 217 9.27 -0.16 10.17
N LEU A 218 10.60 -0.24 10.15
CA LEU A 218 11.43 -1.02 11.05
C LEU A 218 12.17 -0.08 11.98
N SER A 219 12.09 -0.31 13.29
CA SER A 219 12.90 0.39 14.26
C SER A 219 14.25 -0.31 14.45
N SER A 220 15.29 0.47 14.76
CA SER A 220 16.65 -0.05 15.04
C SER A 220 16.69 -1.01 16.23
N ASP A 221 15.73 -0.87 17.15
CA ASP A 221 15.75 -1.52 18.46
C ASP A 221 15.08 -2.89 18.46
N VAL A 222 14.37 -3.25 17.38
CA VAL A 222 13.70 -4.55 17.25
C VAL A 222 14.56 -5.47 16.37
N ALA A 223 15.38 -6.29 17.03
CA ALA A 223 16.33 -7.21 16.40
C ALA A 223 15.70 -8.26 15.46
N GLU A 224 14.37 -8.41 15.46
CA GLU A 224 13.65 -9.36 14.61
C GLU A 224 12.17 -9.00 14.50
N GLU A 225 11.78 -8.17 13.53
CA GLU A 225 10.36 -8.04 13.19
C GLU A 225 9.98 -9.18 12.22
N ARG A 226 9.33 -10.22 12.73
CA ARG A 226 8.81 -11.33 11.92
C ARG A 226 7.60 -10.85 11.12
N THR A 227 7.70 -10.87 9.79
CA THR A 227 6.51 -10.68 8.95
C THR A 227 5.73 -11.98 8.87
N SER A 228 4.48 -11.99 9.33
CA SER A 228 3.56 -13.15 9.24
C SER A 228 2.89 -13.27 7.86
N ARG A 229 3.04 -12.26 7.00
CA ARG A 229 2.38 -12.14 5.70
C ARG A 229 3.39 -11.76 4.61
N VAL A 230 3.53 -12.62 3.60
CA VAL A 230 4.27 -12.33 2.37
C VAL A 230 3.39 -11.45 1.47
N VAL A 231 3.86 -10.23 1.16
CA VAL A 231 3.15 -9.24 0.32
C VAL A 231 3.95 -8.90 -0.94
N GLY A 232 3.36 -8.14 -1.86
CA GLY A 232 4.02 -7.70 -3.10
C GLY A 232 3.66 -8.52 -4.34
N THR A 233 4.22 -8.11 -5.47
CA THR A 233 3.87 -8.65 -6.78
C THR A 233 4.75 -9.84 -7.19
N SER A 234 4.12 -10.94 -7.62
CA SER A 234 4.83 -12.10 -8.17
C SER A 234 5.72 -11.68 -9.35
N GLY A 235 6.95 -12.20 -9.40
CA GLY A 235 7.93 -11.74 -10.38
C GLY A 235 8.67 -10.44 -10.01
N TYR A 236 8.38 -9.84 -8.85
CA TYR A 236 9.21 -8.77 -8.25
C TYR A 236 9.70 -9.08 -6.83
N LYS A 237 9.08 -10.03 -6.12
CA LYS A 237 9.55 -10.55 -4.81
C LYS A 237 10.92 -11.24 -4.91
N ALA A 238 11.81 -10.98 -3.96
CA ALA A 238 13.05 -11.74 -3.86
C ALA A 238 12.77 -13.24 -3.60
N PRO A 239 13.58 -14.16 -4.15
CA PRO A 239 13.38 -15.60 -3.99
C PRO A 239 13.33 -16.05 -2.53
N ASP A 240 14.22 -15.51 -1.69
CA ASP A 240 14.28 -15.84 -0.27
C ASP A 240 13.05 -15.36 0.49
N TYR A 241 12.55 -14.16 0.14
CA TYR A 241 11.31 -13.60 0.69
C TYR A 241 10.06 -14.37 0.24
N ALA A 242 10.04 -14.87 -1.00
CA ALA A 242 8.89 -15.62 -1.55
C ALA A 242 8.81 -17.06 -1.03
N SER A 243 9.95 -17.67 -0.68
CA SER A 243 10.03 -19.09 -0.32
C SER A 243 9.95 -19.38 1.18
N ARG A 244 10.12 -18.37 2.05
CA ARG A 244 10.27 -18.60 3.50
C ARG A 244 9.34 -17.71 4.33
N PHE A 245 8.46 -18.35 5.10
CA PHE A 245 7.39 -17.71 5.90
C PHE A 245 7.86 -17.03 7.20
N SER A 246 9.17 -16.99 7.51
CA SER A 246 9.67 -16.51 8.81
C SER A 246 11.21 -16.41 8.86
N ARG A 247 11.78 -15.18 8.83
CA ARG A 247 13.02 -14.75 9.54
C ARG A 247 13.36 -13.26 9.27
N SER A 248 14.38 -12.75 9.98
CA SER A 248 14.69 -11.35 10.29
C SER A 248 14.95 -10.41 9.11
N LEU A 249 14.33 -9.23 9.14
CA LEU A 249 14.44 -8.17 8.11
C LEU A 249 15.79 -7.41 8.15
N LEU A 250 16.60 -7.60 9.19
CA LEU A 250 17.72 -6.69 9.48
C LEU A 250 19.00 -6.93 8.67
N ASN A 251 19.21 -8.14 8.14
CA ASN A 251 20.45 -8.48 7.40
C ASN A 251 20.24 -8.84 5.93
N GLU A 252 19.11 -9.42 5.53
CA GLU A 252 18.88 -9.87 4.13
C GLU A 252 18.04 -8.87 3.31
N ASP A 253 17.11 -8.14 3.91
CA ASP A 253 16.26 -7.15 3.21
C ASP A 253 16.98 -5.84 2.85
N ARG A 254 18.19 -5.61 3.40
CA ARG A 254 19.13 -4.60 2.87
C ARG A 254 19.39 -4.82 1.38
N CYS A 255 19.41 -6.09 0.94
CA CYS A 255 19.70 -6.49 -0.44
C CYS A 255 18.43 -6.76 -1.27
N VAL A 256 17.27 -7.02 -0.67
CA VAL A 256 16.06 -7.49 -1.39
C VAL A 256 15.46 -6.45 -2.33
N GLN A 257 15.43 -5.16 -1.98
CA GLN A 257 15.00 -4.12 -2.92
C GLN A 257 16.05 -3.83 -4.01
N LEU A 258 17.32 -4.12 -3.74
CA LEU A 258 18.44 -3.95 -4.68
C LEU A 258 18.56 -5.13 -5.66
N TRP A 259 18.14 -6.34 -5.28
CA TRP A 259 18.44 -7.59 -5.98
C TRP A 259 17.85 -7.70 -7.40
N ARG A 260 16.76 -6.97 -7.71
CA ARG A 260 16.05 -7.14 -9.00
C ARG A 260 16.25 -6.03 -10.03
N PHE A 261 16.92 -4.94 -9.68
CA PHE A 261 17.30 -3.91 -10.66
C PHE A 261 18.56 -4.27 -11.48
N GLY A 262 19.34 -5.27 -11.02
CA GLY A 262 20.58 -5.72 -11.67
C GLY A 262 20.47 -7.00 -12.50
N SER A 263 19.43 -7.81 -12.33
CA SER A 263 19.26 -9.11 -13.01
C SER A 263 18.14 -9.03 -14.04
N GLY A 264 18.33 -8.20 -15.05
CA GLY A 264 17.46 -8.16 -16.23
C GLY A 264 17.82 -9.30 -17.16
N ASP A 265 17.19 -10.46 -16.99
CA ASP A 265 16.97 -11.36 -18.13
C ASP A 265 15.87 -10.70 -18.98
N TYR A 266 16.31 -9.98 -20.01
CA TYR A 266 15.51 -9.64 -21.18
C TYR A 266 15.58 -10.79 -22.19
#